data_AF-A0A960VZJ0-F1
#
_entry.id   AF-A0A960VZJ0-F1
#
_cell.length_a   1.000
_cell.length_b   1.000
_cell.length_c   1.000
_cell.angle_alpha   90.00
_cell.angle_beta   90.00
_cell.angle_gamma   90.00
#
_symmetry.space_group_name_H-M   'P 1'
#
loop_
_entity.id
_entity.type
_entity.pdbx_description
1 polymer ?
#
loop_
_entity_poly.entity_id
_entity_poly.type
_entity_poly.pdbx_seq_one_letter_code
_entity_poly.pdbx_strand_id
1 'polypeptide(L)'
;MNKNEILKKMKPFVGYALFIGMSLVVFFIAAFLVVLLRTSKTAKIVMPDIRERYYMDIHNELMRLGLKVRLKSKRIPEKNDGMILYQSISPGKKITSGSIVYITVNDGVDRVIVPDIKGLLLNNAKARLDKVLSGETYVNLEIGGITYIPADDAKTVGTVIRQFPEAGKKITTREKVYLLVTEIPKTEDPGKKESESDKQGMLDEFKTIPFTIVSTALNKRSKTWKVVETVLTKDRRENGLVSSYTIDSSGGYLFKVFYFQPENRIKSGYEKVEYKIEENDSYRVSVKQIDEPDDKYVNIINDTPYRKDEYLKLVFYREGNVIVSIIGKNGNIEKSYKFKSDI
;
A
#
# COMPACT_ATOMS: atom_id res chain seq x y z
N MET A 1 -23.97 27.50 93.70
CA MET A 1 -22.64 27.30 93.09
C MET A 1 -21.98 28.67 92.96
N ASN A 2 -20.80 28.88 93.55
CA ASN A 2 -20.18 30.20 93.66
C ASN A 2 -19.48 30.59 92.33
N LYS A 3 -19.43 31.89 91.96
CA LYS A 3 -18.91 32.39 90.66
C LYS A 3 -17.50 31.87 90.34
N ASN A 4 -16.67 31.67 91.38
CA ASN A 4 -15.32 31.14 91.28
C ASN A 4 -15.26 29.63 90.95
N GLU A 5 -16.28 28.83 91.28
CA GLU A 5 -16.34 27.40 90.94
C GLU A 5 -16.72 27.18 89.46
N ILE A 6 -17.61 28.02 88.92
CA ILE A 6 -18.01 28.01 87.50
C ILE A 6 -16.81 28.36 86.62
N LEU A 7 -16.07 29.41 87.00
CA LEU A 7 -14.83 29.83 86.32
C LEU A 7 -13.75 28.74 86.35
N LYS A 8 -13.64 27.96 87.45
CA LYS A 8 -12.65 26.87 87.55
C LYS A 8 -13.02 25.65 86.69
N LYS A 9 -14.32 25.35 86.51
CA LYS A 9 -14.81 24.30 85.59
C LYS A 9 -14.79 24.70 84.11
N MET A 10 -14.97 25.97 83.77
CA MET A 10 -14.97 26.45 82.37
C MET A 10 -13.57 26.66 81.77
N LYS A 11 -12.53 26.92 82.58
CA LYS A 11 -11.15 27.12 82.12
C LYS A 11 -10.62 26.01 81.17
N PRO A 12 -10.77 24.70 81.46
CA PRO A 12 -10.33 23.66 80.53
C PRO A 12 -11.16 23.65 79.24
N PHE A 13 -12.47 23.91 79.31
CA PHE A 13 -13.36 23.94 78.14
C PHE A 13 -13.03 25.10 77.19
N VAL A 14 -12.71 26.29 77.74
CA VAL A 14 -12.23 27.43 76.96
C VAL A 14 -10.86 27.14 76.33
N GLY A 15 -9.99 26.41 77.03
CA GLY A 15 -8.71 25.94 76.50
C GLY A 15 -8.88 24.99 75.30
N TYR A 16 -9.78 24.01 75.39
CA TYR A 16 -10.08 23.10 74.28
C TYR A 16 -10.71 23.84 73.09
N ALA A 17 -11.63 24.77 73.33
CA ALA A 17 -12.23 25.59 72.28
C ALA A 17 -11.20 26.44 71.53
N LEU A 18 -10.26 27.06 72.24
CA LEU A 18 -9.16 27.81 71.64
C LEU A 18 -8.20 26.92 70.87
N PHE A 19 -7.89 25.73 71.39
CA PHE A 19 -7.02 24.76 70.72
C PHE A 19 -7.62 24.22 69.42
N ILE A 20 -8.92 23.91 69.42
CA ILE A 20 -9.65 23.47 68.22
C ILE A 20 -9.73 24.61 67.21
N GLY A 21 -10.05 25.83 67.66
CA GLY A 21 -10.07 27.02 66.80
C GLY A 21 -8.72 27.27 66.13
N MET A 22 -7.63 27.22 66.89
CA MET A 22 -6.29 27.42 66.36
C MET A 22 -5.86 26.30 65.41
N SER A 23 -6.23 25.05 65.69
CA SER A 23 -5.97 23.90 64.82
C SER A 23 -6.71 24.03 63.48
N LEU A 24 -7.96 24.51 63.49
CA LEU A 24 -8.74 24.80 62.28
C LEU A 24 -8.08 25.89 61.43
N VAL A 25 -7.58 26.97 62.06
CA VAL A 25 -6.87 28.04 61.36
C VAL A 25 -5.59 27.51 60.69
N VAL A 26 -4.79 26.72 61.41
CA VAL A 26 -3.58 26.10 60.85
C VAL A 26 -3.93 25.15 59.71
N PHE A 27 -5.00 24.35 59.84
CA PHE A 27 -5.47 23.47 58.79
C PHE A 27 -5.87 24.24 57.52
N PHE A 28 -6.64 25.32 57.65
CA PHE A 28 -7.03 26.14 56.50
C PHE A 28 -5.85 26.89 55.88
N ILE A 29 -4.89 27.35 56.68
CA ILE A 29 -3.65 27.96 56.16
C ILE A 29 -2.85 26.92 55.38
N ALA A 30 -2.65 25.72 55.92
CA ALA A 30 -1.93 24.64 55.24
C ALA A 30 -2.66 24.20 53.96
N ALA A 31 -3.98 24.04 53.99
CA ALA A 31 -4.78 23.69 52.83
C ALA A 31 -4.71 24.80 51.75
N PHE A 32 -4.82 26.07 52.15
CA PHE A 32 -4.65 27.21 51.26
C PHE A 32 -3.25 27.26 50.68
N LEU A 33 -2.21 27.01 51.48
CA LEU A 33 -0.82 26.97 51.03
C LEU A 33 -0.58 25.81 50.04
N VAL A 34 -1.17 24.64 50.27
CA VAL A 34 -1.13 23.49 49.34
C VAL A 34 -1.83 23.82 48.04
N VAL A 35 -2.99 24.49 48.08
CA VAL A 35 -3.69 24.97 46.87
C VAL A 35 -2.85 26.03 46.15
N LEU A 36 -2.27 26.99 46.87
CA LEU A 36 -1.44 28.06 46.32
C LEU A 36 -0.16 27.51 45.68
N LEU A 37 0.47 26.52 46.31
CA LEU A 37 1.66 25.82 45.80
C LEU A 37 1.33 24.87 44.63
N ARG A 38 0.13 24.28 44.59
CA ARG A 38 -0.35 23.51 43.43
C ARG A 38 -0.68 24.41 42.23
N THR A 39 -1.13 25.64 42.46
CA THR A 39 -1.58 26.56 41.40
C THR A 39 -0.41 27.33 40.75
N SER A 40 0.76 27.39 41.37
CA SER A 40 1.80 28.37 41.01
C SER A 40 3.13 27.74 40.58
N LYS A 41 3.18 27.14 39.39
CA LYS A 41 4.40 27.01 38.55
C LYS A 41 4.04 26.39 37.19
N THR A 42 3.50 27.21 36.30
CA THR A 42 3.27 26.82 34.91
C THR A 42 4.59 26.85 34.15
N ALA A 43 5.16 25.68 33.88
CA ALA A 43 6.36 25.55 33.05
C ALA A 43 6.11 26.18 31.67
N LYS A 44 7.00 27.08 31.24
CA LYS A 44 6.97 27.67 29.90
C LYS A 44 7.79 26.81 28.95
N ILE A 45 7.20 26.40 27.85
CA ILE A 45 7.79 25.59 26.78
C ILE A 45 7.88 26.43 25.51
N VAL A 46 8.85 26.12 24.65
CA VAL A 46 8.98 26.72 23.33
C VAL A 46 8.31 25.79 22.32
N MET A 47 7.41 26.32 21.49
CA MET A 47 6.72 25.53 20.48
C MET A 47 7.71 25.04 19.41
N PRO A 48 7.91 23.72 19.21
CA PRO A 48 8.76 23.20 18.15
C PRO A 48 8.12 23.42 16.77
N ASP A 49 8.94 23.39 15.71
CA ASP A 49 8.43 23.24 14.35
C ASP A 49 8.12 21.76 14.11
N ILE A 50 6.85 21.49 13.83
CA ILE A 50 6.32 20.14 13.65
C ILE A 50 5.72 19.94 12.25
N ARG A 51 5.78 20.97 11.40
CA ARG A 51 5.35 20.87 10.01
C ARG A 51 6.23 19.88 9.26
N GLU A 52 5.62 19.18 8.30
CA GLU A 52 6.27 18.18 7.44
C GLU A 52 6.84 16.96 8.17
N ARG A 53 6.67 16.86 9.49
CA ARG A 53 6.91 15.64 10.28
C ARG A 53 5.64 14.79 10.34
N TYR A 54 5.79 13.50 10.62
CA TYR A 54 4.65 12.60 10.85
C TYR A 54 4.13 12.74 12.27
N TYR A 55 2.80 12.79 12.41
CA TYR A 55 2.18 12.94 13.73
C TYR A 55 2.53 11.79 14.69
N MET A 56 2.61 10.56 14.17
CA MET A 56 2.96 9.38 14.97
C MET A 56 4.36 9.47 15.59
N ASP A 57 5.32 10.02 14.86
CA ASP A 57 6.71 10.13 15.31
C ASP A 57 6.87 11.16 16.44
N ILE A 58 6.04 12.23 16.40
CA ILE A 58 6.18 13.36 17.31
C ILE A 58 5.16 13.37 18.46
N HIS A 59 4.18 12.47 18.44
CA HIS A 59 3.12 12.42 19.45
C HIS A 59 3.70 12.36 20.87
N ASN A 60 4.69 11.48 21.08
CA ASN A 60 5.37 11.32 22.36
C ASN A 60 6.19 12.56 22.75
N GLU A 61 6.77 13.26 21.78
CA GLU A 61 7.49 14.51 22.00
C GLU A 61 6.54 15.62 22.50
N LEU A 62 5.41 15.80 21.83
CA LEU A 62 4.39 16.77 22.22
C LEU A 62 3.76 16.47 23.58
N MET A 63 3.53 15.19 23.88
CA MET A 63 3.08 14.72 25.19
C MET A 63 4.08 15.04 26.31
N ARG A 64 5.38 14.81 26.07
CA ARG A 64 6.45 15.15 27.04
C ARG A 64 6.54 16.65 27.31
N LEU A 65 6.23 17.49 26.32
CA LEU A 65 6.13 18.94 26.50
C LEU A 65 4.88 19.36 27.29
N GLY A 66 3.98 18.42 27.60
CA GLY A 66 2.72 18.69 28.31
C GLY A 66 1.69 19.40 27.45
N LEU A 67 1.77 19.28 26.12
CA LEU A 67 0.83 19.91 25.19
C LEU A 67 -0.43 19.07 25.01
N LYS A 68 -1.59 19.72 24.93
CA LYS A 68 -2.86 19.07 24.59
C LYS A 68 -3.11 19.20 23.10
N VAL A 69 -2.99 18.10 22.35
CA VAL A 69 -3.18 18.14 20.90
C VAL A 69 -4.65 17.97 20.51
N ARG A 70 -5.12 18.79 19.57
CA ARG A 70 -6.39 18.61 18.86
C ARG A 70 -6.12 18.45 17.37
N LEU A 71 -6.51 17.30 16.82
CA LEU A 71 -6.29 16.99 15.41
C LEU A 71 -7.44 17.52 14.55
N LYS A 72 -7.07 18.02 13.38
CA LYS A 72 -7.94 18.21 12.23
C LYS A 72 -7.34 17.42 11.06
N SER A 73 -8.16 16.85 10.22
CA SER A 73 -7.72 16.27 8.96
C SER A 73 -7.88 17.29 7.83
N LYS A 74 -6.95 17.28 6.88
CA LYS A 74 -7.11 17.89 5.56
C LYS A 74 -6.54 16.93 4.53
N ARG A 75 -7.12 16.90 3.34
CA ARG A 75 -6.67 16.03 2.25
C ARG A 75 -5.82 16.82 1.25
N ILE A 76 -4.58 16.39 1.04
CA ILE A 76 -3.64 16.92 0.05
C ILE A 76 -3.00 15.71 -0.66
N PRO A 77 -3.44 15.38 -1.88
CA PRO A 77 -2.98 14.21 -2.62
C PRO A 77 -1.47 14.16 -2.88
N GLU A 78 -0.76 15.29 -2.85
CA GLU A 78 0.68 15.41 -3.10
C GLU A 78 1.53 15.08 -1.87
N LYS A 79 0.92 15.10 -0.68
CA LYS A 79 1.61 14.91 0.61
C LYS A 79 1.35 13.50 1.16
N ASN A 80 2.25 13.00 2.01
CA ASN A 80 2.13 11.66 2.59
C ASN A 80 1.06 11.62 3.69
N ASP A 81 0.44 10.46 3.88
CA ASP A 81 -0.55 10.22 4.96
C ASP A 81 0.06 10.43 6.34
N GLY A 82 -0.69 11.01 7.27
CA GLY A 82 -0.23 11.31 8.64
C GLY A 82 0.80 12.44 8.75
N MET A 83 1.22 13.06 7.64
CA MET A 83 2.14 14.19 7.66
C MET A 83 1.44 15.47 8.14
N ILE A 84 2.09 16.24 9.01
CA ILE A 84 1.55 17.47 9.55
C ILE A 84 1.65 18.58 8.51
N LEU A 85 0.48 19.12 8.14
CA LEU A 85 0.33 20.20 7.16
C LEU A 85 0.39 21.57 7.82
N TYR A 86 -0.10 21.65 9.06
CA TYR A 86 -0.26 22.92 9.77
C TYR A 86 -0.22 22.73 11.28
N GLN A 87 0.31 23.74 11.97
CA GLN A 87 0.26 23.89 13.42
C GLN A 87 -0.32 25.27 13.76
N SER A 88 -1.21 25.34 14.74
CA SER A 88 -1.87 26.61 15.11
C SER A 88 -0.99 27.60 15.86
N ILE A 89 0.07 27.09 16.51
CA ILE A 89 1.02 27.91 17.26
C ILE A 89 2.32 27.93 16.48
N SER A 90 2.79 29.12 16.09
CA SER A 90 4.02 29.26 15.32
C SER A 90 5.24 28.69 16.07
N PRO A 91 6.21 28.10 15.35
CA PRO A 91 7.47 27.67 15.95
C PRO A 91 8.17 28.81 16.70
N GLY A 92 8.86 28.48 17.79
CA GLY A 92 9.61 29.44 18.61
C GLY A 92 8.77 30.24 19.62
N LYS A 93 7.43 30.17 19.55
CA LYS A 93 6.55 30.86 20.51
C LYS A 93 6.64 30.22 21.89
N LYS A 94 6.82 31.04 22.93
CA LYS A 94 6.75 30.61 24.33
C LYS A 94 5.28 30.41 24.74
N ILE A 95 4.94 29.20 25.18
CA ILE A 95 3.59 28.82 25.60
C ILE A 95 3.63 28.10 26.93
N THR A 96 2.49 28.05 27.61
CA THR A 96 2.36 27.41 28.91
C THR A 96 2.13 25.91 28.74
N SER A 97 2.78 25.08 29.55
CA SER A 97 2.44 23.65 29.62
C SER A 97 0.94 23.47 29.88
N GLY A 98 0.30 22.52 29.19
CA GLY A 98 -1.15 22.33 29.16
C GLY A 98 -1.89 23.10 28.07
N SER A 99 -1.21 23.95 27.29
CA SER A 99 -1.81 24.66 26.16
C SER A 99 -2.36 23.70 25.10
N ILE A 100 -3.47 24.09 24.47
CA ILE A 100 -4.07 23.35 23.37
C ILE A 100 -3.41 23.77 22.05
N VAL A 101 -2.93 22.79 21.28
CA VAL A 101 -2.37 23.00 19.94
C VAL A 101 -3.25 22.28 18.93
N TYR A 102 -3.75 23.03 17.93
CA TYR A 102 -4.44 22.43 16.79
C TYR A 102 -3.41 22.06 15.73
N ILE A 103 -3.46 20.80 15.31
CA ILE A 103 -2.58 20.26 14.27
C ILE A 103 -3.48 19.77 13.14
N THR A 104 -3.17 20.19 11.91
CA THR A 104 -3.81 19.60 10.73
C THR A 104 -2.90 18.54 10.15
N VAL A 105 -3.38 17.30 10.11
CA VAL A 105 -2.68 16.17 9.49
C VAL A 105 -3.26 15.89 8.11
N ASN A 106 -2.40 15.41 7.22
CA ASN A 106 -2.82 14.96 5.91
C ASN A 106 -3.51 13.60 6.03
N ASP A 107 -4.75 13.49 5.56
CA ASP A 107 -5.56 12.26 5.62
C ASP A 107 -5.34 11.33 4.41
N GLY A 108 -4.09 11.27 3.96
CA GLY A 108 -3.62 10.40 2.89
C GLY A 108 -4.05 10.75 1.46
N VAL A 109 -3.47 9.99 0.54
CA VAL A 109 -3.87 9.91 -0.88
C VAL A 109 -5.23 9.20 -0.94
N ASP A 110 -6.15 9.69 -1.76
CA ASP A 110 -7.45 9.04 -1.98
C ASP A 110 -7.22 7.55 -2.25
N ARG A 111 -7.86 6.70 -1.44
CA ARG A 111 -7.88 5.26 -1.67
C ARG A 111 -9.19 4.90 -2.30
N VAL A 112 -9.12 4.31 -3.46
CA VAL A 112 -10.29 3.87 -4.21
C VAL A 112 -10.28 2.37 -4.39
N ILE A 113 -11.46 1.84 -4.59
CA ILE A 113 -11.66 0.46 -5.01
C ILE A 113 -11.59 0.47 -6.53
N VAL A 114 -10.68 -0.33 -7.09
CA VAL A 114 -10.57 -0.47 -8.55
C VAL A 114 -11.90 -1.01 -9.09
N PRO A 115 -12.57 -0.31 -10.02
CA PRO A 115 -13.83 -0.78 -10.59
C PRO A 115 -13.59 -2.01 -11.47
N ASP A 116 -14.60 -2.87 -11.58
CA ASP A 116 -14.60 -3.92 -12.61
C ASP A 116 -14.92 -3.29 -13.97
N ILE A 117 -13.95 -3.37 -14.88
CA ILE A 117 -14.03 -2.87 -16.25
C ILE A 117 -13.76 -3.98 -17.27
N LYS A 118 -13.57 -5.21 -16.81
CA LYS A 118 -13.43 -6.38 -17.68
C LYS A 118 -14.75 -6.62 -18.43
N GLY A 119 -14.65 -6.94 -19.72
CA GLY A 119 -15.80 -7.13 -20.61
C GLY A 119 -16.38 -5.83 -21.17
N LEU A 120 -15.95 -4.65 -20.68
CA LEU A 120 -16.38 -3.38 -21.25
C LEU A 120 -15.59 -3.03 -22.51
N LEU A 121 -16.23 -2.28 -23.42
CA LEU A 121 -15.51 -1.57 -24.48
C LEU A 121 -14.54 -0.55 -23.88
N LEU A 122 -13.39 -0.36 -24.52
CA LEU A 122 -12.32 0.52 -24.03
C LEU A 122 -12.81 1.93 -23.67
N ASN A 123 -13.71 2.52 -24.46
CA ASN A 123 -14.26 3.85 -24.17
C ASN A 123 -15.11 3.87 -22.90
N ASN A 124 -15.89 2.81 -22.65
CA ASN A 124 -16.70 2.67 -21.45
C ASN A 124 -15.82 2.41 -20.22
N ALA A 125 -14.76 1.61 -20.38
CA ALA A 125 -13.75 1.39 -19.35
C ALA A 125 -13.05 2.70 -18.96
N LYS A 126 -12.63 3.51 -19.94
CA LYS A 126 -12.05 4.86 -19.71
C LYS A 126 -13.02 5.76 -18.94
N ALA A 127 -14.27 5.87 -19.40
CA ALA A 127 -15.28 6.68 -18.71
C ALA A 127 -15.54 6.21 -17.26
N ARG A 128 -15.42 4.90 -17.01
CA ARG A 128 -15.57 4.34 -15.65
C ARG A 128 -14.36 4.66 -14.76
N LEU A 129 -13.16 4.65 -15.31
CA LEU A 129 -11.92 5.03 -14.61
C LEU A 129 -11.82 6.54 -14.35
N ASP A 130 -12.37 7.37 -15.23
CA ASP A 130 -12.42 8.83 -15.05
C ASP A 130 -13.31 9.27 -13.88
N LYS A 131 -14.27 8.42 -13.48
CA LYS A 131 -15.29 8.71 -12.46
C LYS A 131 -15.40 7.58 -11.43
N VAL A 132 -14.33 7.36 -10.67
CA VAL A 132 -14.31 6.39 -9.57
C VAL A 132 -14.70 7.06 -8.27
N LEU A 133 -15.61 6.44 -7.52
CA LEU A 133 -16.08 6.97 -6.23
C LEU A 133 -15.01 6.78 -5.14
N SER A 134 -14.62 7.89 -4.48
CA SER A 134 -13.75 7.93 -3.31
C SER A 134 -14.48 8.61 -2.15
N GLY A 135 -15.19 7.83 -1.32
CA GLY A 135 -16.08 8.39 -0.30
C GLY A 135 -17.26 9.13 -0.95
N GLU A 136 -17.33 10.45 -0.77
CA GLU A 136 -18.41 11.31 -1.31
C GLU A 136 -18.01 12.05 -2.60
N THR A 137 -16.79 11.86 -3.11
CA THR A 137 -16.30 12.54 -4.32
C THR A 137 -15.93 11.57 -5.43
N TYR A 138 -15.84 12.07 -6.66
CA TYR A 138 -15.28 11.34 -7.80
C TYR A 138 -13.83 11.71 -8.02
N VAL A 139 -13.02 10.70 -8.32
CA VAL A 139 -11.61 10.84 -8.68
C VAL A 139 -11.32 10.07 -9.96
N ASN A 140 -10.28 10.50 -10.67
CA ASN A 140 -9.77 9.81 -11.85
C ASN A 140 -8.75 8.74 -11.43
N LEU A 141 -8.85 7.55 -12.00
CA LEU A 141 -7.81 6.53 -11.99
C LEU A 141 -7.07 6.52 -13.33
N GLU A 142 -5.81 6.95 -13.32
CA GLU A 142 -5.01 7.03 -14.54
C GLU A 142 -4.73 5.64 -15.14
N ILE A 143 -4.79 5.57 -16.47
CA ILE A 143 -4.33 4.40 -17.21
C ILE A 143 -2.82 4.47 -17.38
N GLY A 144 -2.11 3.44 -16.90
CA GLY A 144 -0.65 3.34 -16.99
C GLY A 144 -0.16 2.78 -18.32
N GLY A 145 -0.97 1.96 -18.97
CA GLY A 145 -0.69 1.42 -20.29
C GLY A 145 -1.81 0.52 -20.77
N ILE A 146 -1.95 0.44 -22.09
CA ILE A 146 -2.88 -0.45 -22.77
C ILE A 146 -2.05 -1.37 -23.65
N THR A 147 -2.08 -2.66 -23.34
CA THR A 147 -1.51 -3.70 -24.19
C THR A 147 -2.63 -4.27 -25.06
N TYR A 148 -2.36 -4.41 -26.35
CA TYR A 148 -3.34 -4.94 -27.29
C TYR A 148 -3.10 -6.41 -27.61
N ILE A 149 -4.13 -7.16 -27.97
CA ILE A 149 -3.98 -8.48 -28.59
C ILE A 149 -4.99 -8.65 -29.73
N PRO A 150 -4.75 -9.53 -30.72
CA PRO A 150 -5.75 -9.84 -31.72
C PRO A 150 -7.06 -10.34 -31.07
N ALA A 151 -8.20 -9.88 -31.58
CA ALA A 151 -9.52 -10.36 -31.18
C ALA A 151 -9.80 -11.75 -31.78
N ASP A 152 -10.40 -12.65 -30.98
CA ASP A 152 -10.84 -13.98 -31.43
C ASP A 152 -12.14 -13.90 -32.27
N ASP A 153 -13.00 -12.90 -31.99
CA ASP A 153 -14.26 -12.61 -32.70
C ASP A 153 -14.37 -11.09 -32.91
N ALA A 154 -14.93 -10.67 -34.05
CA ALA A 154 -15.26 -9.28 -34.35
C ALA A 154 -16.08 -8.61 -33.24
N LYS A 155 -16.96 -9.35 -32.55
CA LYS A 155 -17.75 -8.85 -31.40
C LYS A 155 -16.91 -8.45 -30.19
N THR A 156 -15.71 -9.01 -30.08
CA THR A 156 -14.80 -8.74 -28.97
C THR A 156 -13.83 -7.62 -29.30
N VAL A 157 -13.83 -7.04 -30.50
CA VAL A 157 -12.90 -5.95 -30.85
C VAL A 157 -13.12 -4.74 -29.94
N GLY A 158 -12.03 -4.22 -29.38
CA GLY A 158 -12.04 -3.06 -28.48
C GLY A 158 -12.47 -3.37 -27.04
N THR A 159 -12.59 -4.65 -26.67
CA THR A 159 -13.02 -5.09 -25.34
C THR A 159 -11.84 -5.26 -24.38
N VAL A 160 -11.99 -4.76 -23.15
CA VAL A 160 -11.04 -5.04 -22.07
C VAL A 160 -11.20 -6.48 -21.62
N ILE A 161 -10.17 -7.31 -21.80
CA ILE A 161 -10.20 -8.71 -21.39
C ILE A 161 -9.47 -8.96 -20.06
N ARG A 162 -8.57 -8.06 -19.67
CA ARG A 162 -7.88 -8.08 -18.37
C ARG A 162 -7.58 -6.67 -17.91
N GLN A 163 -7.62 -6.47 -16.61
CA GLN A 163 -7.15 -5.27 -15.93
C GLN A 163 -6.14 -5.64 -14.84
N PHE A 164 -5.25 -4.72 -14.51
CA PHE A 164 -4.40 -4.79 -13.34
C PHE A 164 -4.22 -3.38 -12.74
N PRO A 165 -4.33 -3.18 -11.42
CA PRO A 165 -4.73 -4.16 -10.41
C PRO A 165 -6.14 -4.73 -10.62
N GLU A 166 -6.43 -5.85 -9.97
CA GLU A 166 -7.71 -6.56 -10.14
C GLU A 166 -8.88 -5.76 -9.55
N ALA A 167 -10.08 -6.01 -10.07
CA ALA A 167 -11.29 -5.36 -9.59
C ALA A 167 -11.49 -5.61 -8.08
N GLY A 168 -11.98 -4.63 -7.34
CA GLY A 168 -12.14 -4.74 -5.89
C GLY A 168 -10.87 -4.43 -5.09
N LYS A 169 -9.69 -4.39 -5.73
CA LYS A 169 -8.45 -4.01 -5.05
C LYS A 169 -8.53 -2.57 -4.54
N LYS A 170 -8.11 -2.35 -3.30
CA LYS A 170 -7.96 -0.99 -2.75
C LYS A 170 -6.59 -0.44 -3.12
N ILE A 171 -6.56 0.60 -3.94
CA ILE A 171 -5.34 1.29 -4.40
C ILE A 171 -5.41 2.78 -4.06
N THR A 172 -4.26 3.45 -4.10
CA THR A 172 -4.16 4.91 -4.06
C THR A 172 -4.45 5.51 -5.44
N THR A 173 -4.92 6.75 -5.52
CA THR A 173 -5.14 7.45 -6.81
C THR A 173 -3.86 7.74 -7.61
N ARG A 174 -2.68 7.53 -7.02
CA ARG A 174 -1.39 7.61 -7.73
C ARG A 174 -1.03 6.32 -8.46
N GLU A 175 -1.62 5.20 -8.04
CA GLU A 175 -1.44 3.92 -8.73
C GLU A 175 -2.24 3.92 -10.02
N LYS A 176 -1.65 3.31 -11.06
CA LYS A 176 -2.22 3.30 -12.40
C LYS A 176 -2.89 1.97 -12.70
N VAL A 177 -3.91 2.02 -13.55
CA VAL A 177 -4.61 0.83 -14.06
C VAL A 177 -4.05 0.48 -15.45
N TYR A 178 -3.73 -0.79 -15.65
CA TYR A 178 -3.17 -1.33 -16.88
C TYR A 178 -4.18 -2.28 -17.51
N LEU A 179 -4.36 -2.15 -18.83
CA LEU A 179 -5.41 -2.85 -19.55
C LEU A 179 -4.82 -3.79 -20.59
N LEU A 180 -5.44 -4.95 -20.74
CA LEU A 180 -5.28 -5.83 -21.90
C LEU A 180 -6.56 -5.74 -22.73
N VAL A 181 -6.43 -5.28 -23.97
CA VAL A 181 -7.55 -4.96 -24.86
C VAL A 181 -7.41 -5.73 -26.16
N THR A 182 -8.51 -6.22 -26.68
CA THR A 182 -8.58 -6.85 -28.00
C THR A 182 -8.64 -5.80 -29.10
N GLU A 183 -7.90 -6.00 -30.20
CA GLU A 183 -7.92 -5.16 -31.39
C GLU A 183 -8.18 -5.97 -32.65
N ILE A 184 -8.47 -5.28 -33.74
CA ILE A 184 -8.56 -5.92 -35.06
C ILE A 184 -7.19 -6.52 -35.36
N PRO A 185 -7.09 -7.81 -35.74
CA PRO A 185 -5.83 -8.38 -36.18
C PRO A 185 -5.25 -7.49 -37.28
N LYS A 186 -4.06 -6.92 -37.06
CA LYS A 186 -3.31 -6.31 -38.16
C LYS A 186 -3.06 -7.43 -39.15
N THR A 187 -3.71 -7.40 -40.31
CA THR A 187 -3.35 -8.32 -41.40
C THR A 187 -1.88 -8.07 -41.71
N GLU A 188 -1.03 -9.03 -41.34
CA GLU A 188 0.35 -9.08 -41.80
C GLU A 188 0.28 -9.11 -43.33
N ASP A 189 0.66 -7.99 -43.96
CA ASP A 189 0.86 -7.95 -45.40
C ASP A 189 2.19 -8.68 -45.67
N PRO A 190 2.18 -9.89 -46.29
CA PRO A 190 3.37 -10.72 -46.42
C PRO A 190 4.49 -10.07 -47.25
N GLY A 191 4.24 -8.90 -47.87
CA GLY A 191 5.23 -8.11 -48.61
C GLY A 191 5.90 -6.96 -47.83
N LYS A 192 5.44 -6.59 -46.62
CA LYS A 192 6.05 -5.51 -45.84
C LYS A 192 7.08 -6.06 -44.85
N LYS A 193 8.37 -5.85 -45.12
CA LYS A 193 9.41 -5.98 -44.09
C LYS A 193 9.11 -5.00 -42.96
N GLU A 194 8.87 -5.53 -41.76
CA GLU A 194 8.78 -4.74 -40.53
C GLU A 194 10.00 -3.82 -40.42
N SER A 195 9.77 -2.51 -40.30
CA SER A 195 10.88 -1.55 -40.20
C SER A 195 11.59 -1.68 -38.85
N GLU A 196 12.88 -1.31 -38.77
CA GLU A 196 13.59 -1.26 -37.48
C GLU A 196 12.92 -0.32 -36.47
N SER A 197 12.20 0.70 -36.95
CA SER A 197 11.32 1.57 -36.16
C SER A 197 10.13 0.81 -35.56
N ASP A 198 9.50 -0.11 -36.30
CA ASP A 198 8.38 -0.93 -35.82
C ASP A 198 8.85 -1.94 -34.75
N LYS A 199 10.07 -2.47 -34.91
CA LYS A 199 10.71 -3.35 -33.92
C LYS A 199 11.11 -2.61 -32.65
N GLN A 200 11.64 -1.39 -32.77
CA GLN A 200 11.98 -0.53 -31.65
C GLN A 200 10.74 -0.02 -30.90
N GLY A 201 9.65 0.28 -31.61
CA GLY A 201 8.35 0.63 -31.01
C GLY A 201 7.69 -0.53 -30.25
N MET A 202 7.92 -1.78 -30.68
CA MET A 202 7.61 -2.97 -29.88
C MET A 202 8.51 -3.03 -28.64
N LEU A 203 9.83 -2.82 -28.76
CA LEU A 203 10.81 -2.88 -27.65
C LEU A 203 10.53 -1.93 -26.47
N ASP A 204 9.79 -0.84 -26.69
CA ASP A 204 9.29 0.05 -25.63
C ASP A 204 7.86 -0.28 -25.14
N GLU A 205 7.10 -1.14 -25.84
CA GLU A 205 5.69 -1.45 -25.56
C GLU A 205 5.47 -2.00 -24.15
N PHE A 206 6.40 -2.82 -23.66
CA PHE A 206 6.23 -3.53 -22.38
C PHE A 206 6.94 -2.89 -21.21
N LYS A 207 7.84 -1.92 -21.43
CA LYS A 207 8.58 -1.30 -20.32
C LYS A 207 7.61 -0.61 -19.38
N THR A 208 7.79 -0.80 -18.07
CA THR A 208 6.88 -0.28 -17.02
C THR A 208 5.47 -0.86 -17.01
N ILE A 209 5.15 -1.83 -17.87
CA ILE A 209 3.89 -2.56 -17.83
C ILE A 209 4.02 -3.70 -16.81
N PRO A 210 2.97 -3.97 -15.99
CA PRO A 210 2.92 -5.14 -15.13
C PRO A 210 3.19 -6.42 -15.93
N PHE A 211 4.14 -7.22 -15.46
CA PHE A 211 4.53 -8.44 -16.16
C PHE A 211 3.37 -9.42 -16.29
N THR A 212 2.39 -9.38 -15.37
CA THR A 212 1.17 -10.20 -15.48
C THR A 212 0.31 -9.85 -16.70
N ILE A 213 0.29 -8.59 -17.15
CA ILE A 213 -0.40 -8.17 -18.37
C ILE A 213 0.38 -8.65 -19.59
N VAL A 214 1.69 -8.42 -19.59
CA VAL A 214 2.61 -8.78 -20.68
C VAL A 214 2.62 -10.29 -20.94
N SER A 215 2.86 -11.10 -19.91
CA SER A 215 2.85 -12.57 -20.01
C SER A 215 1.51 -13.10 -20.52
N THR A 216 0.39 -12.54 -20.08
CA THR A 216 -0.94 -12.93 -20.58
C THR A 216 -1.09 -12.60 -22.06
N ALA A 217 -0.66 -11.41 -22.48
CA ALA A 217 -0.71 -10.98 -23.87
C ALA A 217 0.13 -11.90 -24.77
N LEU A 218 1.35 -12.21 -24.36
CA LEU A 218 2.25 -13.09 -25.12
C LEU A 218 1.71 -14.52 -25.20
N ASN A 219 1.16 -15.06 -24.10
CA ASN A 219 0.52 -16.38 -24.11
C ASN A 219 -0.66 -16.43 -25.09
N LYS A 220 -1.48 -15.37 -25.13
CA LYS A 220 -2.60 -15.25 -26.08
C LYS A 220 -2.14 -15.15 -27.54
N ARG A 221 -0.99 -14.53 -27.78
CA ARG A 221 -0.34 -14.45 -29.10
C ARG A 221 0.50 -15.68 -29.43
N SER A 222 0.49 -16.73 -28.60
CA SER A 222 1.34 -17.93 -28.72
C SER A 222 2.83 -17.61 -28.87
N LYS A 223 3.30 -16.52 -28.23
CA LYS A 223 4.71 -16.12 -28.20
C LYS A 223 5.39 -16.69 -26.96
N THR A 224 6.58 -17.26 -27.15
CA THR A 224 7.40 -17.79 -26.06
C THR A 224 8.06 -16.64 -25.31
N TRP A 225 8.21 -16.81 -24.00
CA TRP A 225 8.90 -15.85 -23.16
C TRP A 225 9.54 -16.52 -21.94
N LYS A 226 10.58 -15.88 -21.40
CA LYS A 226 11.25 -16.27 -20.16
C LYS A 226 11.60 -15.05 -19.35
N VAL A 227 11.52 -15.15 -18.02
CA VAL A 227 12.19 -14.18 -17.14
C VAL A 227 13.62 -14.65 -16.94
N VAL A 228 14.58 -13.91 -17.49
CA VAL A 228 16.01 -14.23 -17.36
C VAL A 228 16.61 -13.61 -16.10
N GLU A 229 16.02 -12.54 -15.60
CA GLU A 229 16.50 -11.81 -14.42
C GLU A 229 15.37 -11.23 -13.58
N THR A 230 15.44 -11.39 -12.27
CA THR A 230 14.61 -10.66 -11.30
C THR A 230 15.43 -9.51 -10.74
N VAL A 231 15.07 -8.27 -11.09
CA VAL A 231 15.77 -7.06 -10.67
C VAL A 231 15.24 -6.61 -9.32
N LEU A 232 16.05 -6.76 -8.26
CA LEU A 232 15.62 -6.32 -6.92
C LEU A 232 15.46 -4.80 -6.88
N THR A 233 14.29 -4.34 -6.44
CA THR A 233 13.99 -2.90 -6.27
C THR A 233 13.65 -2.58 -4.82
N LYS A 234 13.99 -1.36 -4.40
CA LYS A 234 13.56 -0.76 -3.13
C LYS A 234 12.28 0.07 -3.28
N ASP A 235 11.87 0.36 -4.52
CA ASP A 235 10.64 1.07 -4.80
C ASP A 235 9.49 0.08 -5.01
N ARG A 236 8.53 0.08 -4.07
CA ARG A 236 7.35 -0.79 -4.14
C ARG A 236 6.50 -0.53 -5.39
N ARG A 237 6.59 0.66 -5.99
CA ARG A 237 5.82 1.04 -7.19
C ARG A 237 6.32 0.34 -8.46
N GLU A 238 7.57 -0.08 -8.47
CA GLU A 238 8.17 -0.82 -9.59
C GLU A 238 7.91 -2.32 -9.51
N ASN A 239 7.46 -2.83 -8.36
CA ASN A 239 7.33 -4.26 -8.12
C ASN A 239 6.44 -4.94 -9.18
N GLY A 240 6.98 -5.98 -9.82
CA GLY A 240 6.31 -6.75 -10.87
C GLY A 240 6.19 -6.06 -12.22
N LEU A 241 6.73 -4.84 -12.39
CA LEU A 241 6.82 -4.18 -13.70
C LEU A 241 7.98 -4.75 -14.51
N VAL A 242 7.84 -4.76 -15.83
CA VAL A 242 8.94 -5.07 -16.74
C VAL A 242 9.98 -3.95 -16.68
N SER A 243 11.23 -4.33 -16.36
CA SER A 243 12.39 -3.44 -16.32
C SER A 243 12.96 -3.22 -17.72
N SER A 244 13.18 -4.32 -18.44
CA SER A 244 13.65 -4.34 -19.82
C SER A 244 13.37 -5.71 -20.43
N TYR A 245 13.52 -5.83 -21.74
CA TYR A 245 13.53 -7.13 -22.40
C TYR A 245 14.34 -7.13 -23.68
N THR A 246 14.68 -8.32 -24.17
CA THR A 246 15.28 -8.55 -25.48
C THR A 246 14.52 -9.65 -26.21
N ILE A 247 14.66 -9.73 -27.53
CA ILE A 247 14.12 -10.83 -28.33
C ILE A 247 15.28 -11.70 -28.77
N ASP A 248 15.20 -13.01 -28.55
CA ASP A 248 16.22 -13.95 -28.96
C ASP A 248 16.13 -14.29 -30.46
N SER A 249 17.10 -15.06 -30.96
CA SER A 249 17.14 -15.47 -32.37
C SER A 249 15.96 -16.31 -32.83
N SER A 250 15.19 -16.90 -31.90
CA SER A 250 13.98 -17.67 -32.18
C SER A 250 12.70 -16.82 -32.15
N GLY A 251 12.82 -15.52 -31.84
CA GLY A 251 11.68 -14.63 -31.64
C GLY A 251 11.05 -14.72 -30.25
N GLY A 252 11.70 -15.41 -29.30
CA GLY A 252 11.28 -15.54 -27.92
C GLY A 252 11.68 -14.31 -27.09
N TYR A 253 10.83 -13.91 -26.14
CA TYR A 253 11.05 -12.73 -25.33
C TYR A 253 11.80 -13.07 -24.04
N LEU A 254 12.89 -12.37 -23.75
CA LEU A 254 13.70 -12.54 -22.55
C LEU A 254 13.55 -11.29 -21.67
N PHE A 255 12.84 -11.43 -20.56
CA PHE A 255 12.47 -10.34 -19.67
C PHE A 255 13.38 -10.20 -18.46
N LYS A 256 13.63 -8.94 -18.09
CA LYS A 256 14.03 -8.54 -16.74
C LYS A 256 12.82 -7.94 -16.04
N VAL A 257 12.48 -8.44 -14.86
CA VAL A 257 11.28 -8.00 -14.13
C VAL A 257 11.68 -7.50 -12.75
N PHE A 258 11.17 -6.33 -12.36
CA PHE A 258 11.41 -5.79 -11.03
C PHE A 258 10.72 -6.63 -9.96
N TYR A 259 11.40 -6.87 -8.83
CA TYR A 259 10.85 -7.57 -7.68
C TYR A 259 11.20 -6.83 -6.39
N PHE A 260 10.17 -6.42 -5.66
CA PHE A 260 10.30 -5.91 -4.30
C PHE A 260 10.07 -7.08 -3.34
N GLN A 261 11.09 -7.45 -2.58
CA GLN A 261 10.99 -8.53 -1.60
C GLN A 261 10.13 -8.06 -0.40
N PRO A 262 9.01 -8.72 -0.11
CA PRO A 262 8.17 -8.35 1.02
C PRO A 262 8.87 -8.69 2.35
N GLU A 263 8.79 -7.77 3.32
CA GLU A 263 9.36 -7.95 4.67
C GLU A 263 8.55 -8.96 5.50
N ASN A 264 7.24 -9.07 5.24
CA ASN A 264 6.30 -9.95 5.92
C ASN A 264 5.48 -10.71 4.89
N ARG A 265 4.79 -11.78 5.31
CA ARG A 265 3.83 -12.46 4.43
C ARG A 265 2.72 -11.50 4.04
N ILE A 266 2.37 -11.52 2.75
CA ILE A 266 1.39 -10.63 2.15
C ILE A 266 0.08 -11.37 1.88
N LYS A 267 -1.04 -10.67 2.07
CA LYS A 267 -2.37 -11.14 1.65
C LYS A 267 -2.52 -11.15 0.12
N SER A 268 -1.91 -10.18 -0.54
CA SER A 268 -1.89 -10.06 -2.00
C SER A 268 -0.70 -9.23 -2.44
N GLY A 269 -0.13 -9.55 -3.60
CA GLY A 269 1.03 -8.87 -4.17
C GLY A 269 1.89 -9.79 -5.03
N TYR A 270 3.03 -9.27 -5.47
CA TYR A 270 3.97 -10.04 -6.29
C TYR A 270 4.81 -10.98 -5.43
N GLU A 271 4.94 -12.21 -5.93
CA GLU A 271 5.83 -13.24 -5.43
C GLU A 271 6.81 -13.65 -6.53
N LYS A 272 7.90 -14.32 -6.15
CA LYS A 272 8.82 -14.92 -7.10
C LYS A 272 8.98 -16.42 -6.89
N VAL A 273 9.22 -17.14 -7.97
CA VAL A 273 9.65 -18.54 -8.00
C VAL A 273 10.93 -18.62 -8.82
N GLU A 274 11.90 -19.37 -8.31
CA GLU A 274 13.13 -19.73 -9.02
C GLU A 274 13.36 -21.23 -8.86
N TYR A 275 13.52 -21.94 -9.96
CA TYR A 275 13.73 -23.39 -9.98
C TYR A 275 14.86 -23.73 -10.94
N LYS A 276 15.84 -24.48 -10.43
CA LYS A 276 16.97 -24.96 -11.24
C LYS A 276 16.53 -26.20 -12.00
N ILE A 277 16.66 -26.15 -13.32
CA ILE A 277 16.24 -27.21 -14.24
C ILE A 277 17.23 -28.37 -14.17
N GLU A 278 16.70 -29.58 -13.93
CA GLU A 278 17.51 -30.78 -13.72
C GLU A 278 17.85 -31.50 -15.04
N GLU A 279 16.95 -31.41 -16.02
CA GLU A 279 17.06 -32.09 -17.32
C GLU A 279 16.56 -31.19 -18.47
N ASN A 280 17.01 -31.47 -19.69
CA ASN A 280 16.51 -30.75 -20.87
C ASN A 280 15.07 -31.17 -21.17
N ASP A 281 14.09 -30.32 -20.84
CA ASP A 281 12.68 -30.58 -21.13
C ASP A 281 11.89 -29.27 -21.33
N SER A 282 10.64 -29.38 -21.75
CA SER A 282 9.66 -28.31 -21.72
C SER A 282 8.92 -28.31 -20.39
N TYR A 283 8.82 -27.13 -19.78
CA TYR A 283 8.16 -26.96 -18.49
C TYR A 283 6.96 -26.04 -18.61
N ARG A 284 5.92 -26.36 -17.86
CA ARG A 284 4.73 -25.54 -17.63
C ARG A 284 4.70 -25.08 -16.17
N VAL A 285 4.17 -23.89 -15.93
CA VAL A 285 3.91 -23.42 -14.57
C VAL A 285 2.45 -23.05 -14.41
N SER A 286 1.80 -23.74 -13.48
CA SER A 286 0.39 -23.54 -13.15
C SER A 286 0.26 -22.96 -11.74
N VAL A 287 -0.63 -21.98 -11.58
CA VAL A 287 -0.98 -21.39 -10.29
C VAL A 287 -2.42 -21.75 -9.96
N LYS A 288 -2.62 -22.38 -8.80
CA LYS A 288 -3.93 -22.78 -8.27
C LYS A 288 -4.22 -22.02 -6.99
N GLN A 289 -5.41 -21.44 -6.87
CA GLN A 289 -5.86 -20.81 -5.63
C GLN A 289 -6.36 -21.89 -4.65
N ILE A 290 -5.97 -21.79 -3.38
CA ILE A 290 -6.28 -22.83 -2.37
C ILE A 290 -7.69 -22.66 -1.80
N ASP A 291 -8.16 -21.42 -1.73
CA ASP A 291 -9.39 -21.06 -1.02
C ASP A 291 -10.62 -20.98 -1.95
N GLU A 292 -10.46 -21.25 -3.25
CA GLU A 292 -11.57 -21.32 -4.20
C GLU A 292 -12.14 -22.75 -4.31
N PRO A 293 -13.48 -22.92 -4.36
CA PRO A 293 -14.12 -24.23 -4.41
C PRO A 293 -13.96 -24.95 -5.77
N ASP A 294 -13.64 -24.21 -6.83
CA ASP A 294 -13.32 -24.79 -8.12
C ASP A 294 -11.82 -25.07 -8.20
N ASP A 295 -11.44 -26.25 -8.71
CA ASP A 295 -10.05 -26.64 -9.02
C ASP A 295 -9.42 -25.83 -10.18
N LYS A 296 -9.78 -24.55 -10.32
CA LYS A 296 -9.29 -23.64 -11.35
C LYS A 296 -7.83 -23.33 -11.10
N TYR A 297 -7.03 -23.63 -12.12
CA TYR A 297 -5.64 -23.22 -12.21
C TYR A 297 -5.44 -22.37 -13.46
N VAL A 298 -4.45 -21.48 -13.39
CA VAL A 298 -4.02 -20.67 -14.52
C VAL A 298 -2.62 -21.09 -14.91
N ASN A 299 -2.43 -21.47 -16.17
CA ASN A 299 -1.10 -21.67 -16.74
C ASN A 299 -0.48 -20.30 -17.01
N ILE A 300 0.58 -19.99 -16.29
CA ILE A 300 1.35 -18.76 -16.50
C ILE A 300 2.44 -19.01 -17.53
N ILE A 301 3.22 -20.07 -17.36
CA ILE A 301 4.20 -20.51 -18.36
C ILE A 301 3.57 -21.71 -19.08
N ASN A 302 3.43 -21.61 -20.41
CA ASN A 302 3.07 -22.74 -21.27
C ASN A 302 4.31 -23.60 -21.58
N ASP A 303 4.17 -24.72 -22.30
CA ASP A 303 5.23 -25.72 -22.54
C ASP A 303 6.51 -25.12 -23.17
N THR A 304 7.36 -24.55 -22.31
CA THR A 304 8.50 -23.71 -22.69
C THR A 304 9.78 -24.51 -22.50
N PRO A 305 10.65 -24.60 -23.52
CA PRO A 305 11.87 -25.41 -23.43
C PRO A 305 12.89 -24.76 -22.49
N TYR A 306 13.46 -25.54 -21.59
CA TYR A 306 14.60 -25.15 -20.75
C TYR A 306 15.75 -26.14 -20.90
N ARG A 307 16.97 -25.64 -20.73
CA ARG A 307 18.17 -26.48 -20.68
C ARG A 307 18.47 -26.88 -19.24
N LYS A 308 19.10 -28.03 -19.08
CA LYS A 308 19.71 -28.46 -17.82
C LYS A 308 20.60 -27.34 -17.26
N ASP A 309 20.51 -27.14 -15.95
CA ASP A 309 21.17 -26.08 -15.18
C ASP A 309 20.66 -24.63 -15.46
N GLU A 310 19.72 -24.43 -16.38
CA GLU A 310 19.00 -23.16 -16.51
C GLU A 310 18.11 -22.91 -15.29
N TYR A 311 17.78 -21.65 -15.01
CA TYR A 311 16.79 -21.30 -13.99
C TYR A 311 15.48 -20.90 -14.65
N LEU A 312 14.41 -21.62 -14.33
CA LEU A 312 13.06 -21.13 -14.52
C LEU A 312 12.78 -20.08 -13.46
N LYS A 313 12.61 -18.83 -13.88
CA LYS A 313 12.22 -17.72 -13.01
C LYS A 313 10.83 -17.25 -13.36
N LEU A 314 10.07 -16.90 -12.34
CA LEU A 314 8.74 -16.34 -12.48
C LEU A 314 8.54 -15.26 -11.42
N VAL A 315 8.07 -14.09 -11.84
CA VAL A 315 7.48 -13.08 -10.95
C VAL A 315 5.99 -13.03 -11.29
N PHE A 316 5.13 -13.26 -10.31
CA PHE A 316 3.69 -13.33 -10.55
C PHE A 316 2.93 -12.66 -9.41
N TYR A 317 1.76 -12.10 -9.72
CA TYR A 317 0.87 -11.53 -8.72
C TYR A 317 -0.07 -12.61 -8.19
N ARG A 318 -0.28 -12.65 -6.87
CA ARG A 318 -1.25 -13.54 -6.23
C ARG A 318 -2.19 -12.78 -5.31
N GLU A 319 -3.38 -13.34 -5.12
CA GLU A 319 -4.31 -12.97 -4.05
C GLU A 319 -4.64 -14.18 -3.19
N GLY A 320 -4.58 -14.02 -1.87
CA GLY A 320 -4.83 -15.12 -0.94
C GLY A 320 -3.78 -16.23 -1.07
N ASN A 321 -4.19 -17.44 -0.73
CA ASN A 321 -3.30 -18.60 -0.71
C ASN A 321 -3.24 -19.26 -2.08
N VAL A 322 -2.03 -19.56 -2.57
CA VAL A 322 -1.84 -20.21 -3.87
C VAL A 322 -0.78 -21.31 -3.81
N ILE A 323 -0.93 -22.30 -4.69
CA ILE A 323 0.10 -23.30 -5.00
C ILE A 323 0.59 -23.04 -6.41
N VAL A 324 1.90 -22.86 -6.55
CA VAL A 324 2.58 -22.81 -7.85
C VAL A 324 3.21 -24.17 -8.10
N SER A 325 2.83 -24.82 -9.20
CA SER A 325 3.37 -26.11 -9.60
C SER A 325 4.17 -25.97 -10.90
N ILE A 326 5.39 -26.48 -10.87
CA ILE A 326 6.25 -26.66 -12.04
C ILE A 326 6.03 -28.08 -12.54
N ILE A 327 5.64 -28.20 -13.80
CA ILE A 327 5.16 -29.44 -14.41
C ILE A 327 6.04 -29.72 -15.63
N GLY A 328 6.64 -30.91 -15.68
CA GLY A 328 7.42 -31.37 -16.83
C GLY A 328 6.51 -31.75 -18.01
N LYS A 329 7.09 -32.00 -19.17
CA LYS A 329 6.33 -32.33 -20.39
C LYS A 329 5.54 -33.64 -20.28
N ASN A 330 6.02 -34.55 -19.45
CA ASN A 330 5.36 -35.80 -19.08
C ASN A 330 4.08 -35.60 -18.24
N GLY A 331 3.80 -34.37 -17.78
CA GLY A 331 2.66 -34.04 -16.92
C GLY A 331 2.92 -34.21 -15.42
N ASN A 332 4.11 -34.68 -15.01
CA ASN A 332 4.47 -34.85 -13.61
C ASN A 332 4.81 -33.50 -12.97
N ILE A 333 4.44 -33.36 -11.70
CA ILE A 333 4.82 -32.20 -10.90
C ILE A 333 6.25 -32.39 -10.42
N GLU A 334 7.15 -31.57 -10.94
CA GLU A 334 8.58 -31.57 -10.59
C GLU A 334 8.83 -30.80 -9.28
N LYS A 335 8.06 -29.72 -9.06
CA LYS A 335 8.14 -28.93 -7.83
C LYS A 335 6.85 -28.17 -7.55
N SER A 336 6.49 -28.05 -6.27
CA SER A 336 5.42 -27.15 -5.84
C SER A 336 5.90 -26.15 -4.77
N TYR A 337 5.39 -24.92 -4.87
CA TYR A 337 5.60 -23.84 -3.91
C TYR A 337 4.26 -23.42 -3.34
N LYS A 338 4.15 -23.41 -2.00
CA LYS A 338 2.93 -22.97 -1.30
C LYS A 338 3.14 -21.57 -0.75
N PHE A 339 2.33 -20.63 -1.22
CA PHE A 339 2.33 -19.26 -0.72
C PHE A 339 1.09 -19.07 0.15
N LYS A 340 1.32 -18.70 1.41
CA LYS A 340 0.26 -18.47 2.41
C LYS A 340 0.24 -17.01 2.84
N SER A 341 -0.95 -16.49 3.02
CA SER A 341 -1.21 -15.19 3.63
C SER A 341 -1.22 -15.36 5.15
N ASP A 342 -0.59 -14.45 5.89
CA ASP A 342 -0.87 -14.33 7.32
C ASP A 342 -2.21 -13.59 7.48
N ILE A 343 -3.06 -14.13 8.35
CA ILE A 343 -4.43 -13.64 8.62
C ILE A 343 -4.38 -12.31 9.35
#